data_AF-A0A7C7QCV1-F1
#
_entry.id   AF-A0A7C7QCV1-F1
#
_cell.length_a   1.000
_cell.length_b   1.000
_cell.length_c   1.000
_cell.angle_alpha   90.00
_cell.angle_beta   90.00
_cell.angle_gamma   90.00
#
_symmetry.space_group_name_H-M   'P 1'
#
loop_
_entity.id
_entity.type
_entity.pdbx_description
1 polymer ?
#
loop_
_entity_poly.entity_id
_entity_poly.type
_entity_poly.pdbx_seq_one_letter_code
_entity_poly.pdbx_strand_id
1 'polypeptide(L)'
;MRKLSLQDLRDVAIGATFLGSGGGGSPENGLKLVEEIGKVTSEITLVSSDEISDGEYVAMIAGMGSPVALKEKGFGPEAINAFDGLQKLYGWLGVEFKYIMPGETGGFNTITPIYVAAVRKLTVVDADGTGGRAVPDLETSLYYLYGTPTSPFILADREGNLVMGWTKNPLDAPMCENVARHVVVSFGMLAGLGTWVATGYQIKTYLEPNVIARSEMIGKTLRKAKDEGKSPAAEIVKAVNGYELIRGEITRIETKTVAGFDFGRTV
;
A
#
# COMPACT_ATOMS: atom_id res chain seq x y z
N MET A 1 20.42 2.40 -4.70
CA MET A 1 19.29 3.36 -4.71
C MET A 1 18.93 3.66 -6.16
N ARG A 2 17.66 3.53 -6.53
CA ARG A 2 17.13 3.81 -7.87
C ARG A 2 16.19 5.02 -7.83
N LYS A 3 16.09 5.76 -8.93
CA LYS A 3 15.10 6.83 -9.10
C LYS A 3 13.94 6.32 -9.94
N LEU A 4 12.72 6.52 -9.46
CA LEU A 4 11.48 6.25 -10.19
C LEU A 4 10.97 7.54 -10.81
N SER A 5 10.78 7.56 -12.12
CA SER A 5 10.09 8.66 -12.81
C SER A 5 8.58 8.56 -12.59
N LEU A 6 7.84 9.63 -12.93
CA LEU A 6 6.37 9.59 -12.92
C LEU A 6 5.80 8.50 -13.83
N GLN A 7 6.46 8.15 -14.94
CA GLN A 7 6.01 7.05 -15.79
C GLN A 7 6.22 5.70 -15.10
N ASP A 8 7.34 5.52 -14.40
CA ASP A 8 7.60 4.30 -13.64
C ASP A 8 6.56 4.14 -12.54
N LEU A 9 6.14 5.22 -11.87
CA LEU A 9 5.06 5.19 -10.88
C LEU A 9 3.70 4.82 -11.47
N ARG A 10 3.39 5.26 -12.70
CA ARG A 10 2.18 4.80 -13.41
C ARG A 10 2.25 3.31 -13.70
N ASP A 11 3.41 2.82 -14.13
CA ASP A 11 3.64 1.40 -14.37
C ASP A 11 3.52 0.61 -13.04
N VAL A 12 4.08 1.11 -11.93
CA VAL A 12 3.90 0.53 -10.59
C VAL A 12 2.43 0.41 -10.22
N ALA A 13 1.61 1.48 -10.36
CA ALA A 13 0.19 1.43 -10.00
C ALA A 13 -0.57 0.35 -10.78
N ILE A 14 -0.28 0.20 -12.08
CA ILE A 14 -0.92 -0.81 -12.92
C ILE A 14 -0.45 -2.22 -12.57
N GLY A 15 0.86 -2.44 -12.40
CA GLY A 15 1.36 -3.76 -12.05
C GLY A 15 1.03 -4.19 -10.62
N ALA A 16 0.98 -3.26 -9.67
CA ALA A 16 0.50 -3.51 -8.32
C ALA A 16 -0.99 -3.89 -8.31
N THR A 17 -1.81 -3.32 -9.21
CA THR A 17 -3.20 -3.76 -9.39
C THR A 17 -3.28 -5.21 -9.86
N PHE A 18 -2.43 -5.60 -10.81
CA PHE A 18 -2.37 -6.98 -11.28
C PHE A 18 -1.95 -7.96 -10.16
N LEU A 19 -0.94 -7.58 -9.37
CA LEU A 19 -0.44 -8.38 -8.25
C LEU A 19 -1.38 -8.37 -7.02
N GLY A 20 -2.24 -7.35 -6.89
CA GLY A 20 -3.10 -7.14 -5.73
C GLY A 20 -4.20 -8.19 -5.53
N SER A 21 -4.28 -9.24 -6.35
CA SER A 21 -5.25 -10.34 -6.18
C SER A 21 -6.71 -9.88 -6.05
N GLY A 22 -7.07 -8.77 -6.71
CA GLY A 22 -8.41 -8.17 -6.67
C GLY A 22 -8.64 -7.13 -5.56
N GLY A 23 -7.69 -6.96 -4.63
CA GLY A 23 -7.74 -5.97 -3.54
C GLY A 23 -6.74 -4.82 -3.72
N GLY A 24 -6.38 -4.17 -2.61
CA GLY A 24 -5.30 -3.15 -2.59
C GLY A 24 -5.68 -1.76 -3.11
N GLY A 25 -6.97 -1.56 -3.39
CA GLY A 25 -7.57 -0.34 -3.93
C GLY A 25 -7.31 -0.12 -5.43
N SER A 26 -8.15 0.71 -6.06
CA SER A 26 -8.21 0.79 -7.52
C SER A 26 -6.99 1.48 -8.16
N PRO A 27 -6.57 1.07 -9.36
CA PRO A 27 -5.50 1.73 -10.12
C PRO A 27 -5.81 3.21 -10.37
N GLU A 28 -7.07 3.55 -10.59
CA GLU A 28 -7.50 4.92 -10.87
C GLU A 28 -7.15 5.88 -9.72
N ASN A 29 -7.34 5.44 -8.47
CA ASN A 29 -7.00 6.27 -7.31
C ASN A 29 -5.49 6.31 -7.07
N GLY A 30 -4.77 5.22 -7.34
CA GLY A 30 -3.31 5.23 -7.39
C GLY A 30 -2.75 6.22 -8.41
N LEU A 31 -3.29 6.22 -9.63
CA LEU A 31 -2.89 7.13 -10.70
C LEU A 31 -3.16 8.60 -10.35
N LYS A 32 -4.28 8.92 -9.68
CA LYS A 32 -4.52 10.27 -9.13
C LYS A 32 -3.44 10.67 -8.13
N LEU A 33 -3.01 9.77 -7.24
CA LEU A 33 -1.89 10.06 -6.35
C LEU A 33 -0.58 10.27 -7.11
N VAL A 34 -0.33 9.55 -8.21
CA VAL A 34 0.84 9.81 -9.08
C VAL A 34 0.78 11.21 -9.70
N GLU A 35 -0.41 11.70 -10.07
CA GLU A 35 -0.58 13.08 -10.53
C GLU A 35 -0.26 14.10 -9.43
N GLU A 36 -0.70 13.85 -8.18
CA GLU A 36 -0.34 14.70 -7.04
C GLU A 36 1.17 14.67 -6.74
N ILE A 37 1.84 13.52 -6.87
CA ILE A 37 3.31 13.40 -6.78
C ILE A 37 3.96 14.33 -7.82
N GLY A 38 3.46 14.32 -9.06
CA GLY A 38 3.98 15.13 -10.16
C GLY A 38 3.90 16.65 -9.94
N LYS A 39 3.08 17.11 -8.98
CA LYS A 39 3.01 18.53 -8.59
C LYS A 39 4.13 18.95 -7.65
N VAL A 40 4.78 18.00 -6.97
CA VAL A 40 5.79 18.29 -5.94
C VAL A 40 7.20 17.77 -6.29
N THR A 41 7.30 16.74 -7.13
CA THR A 41 8.57 16.18 -7.60
C THR A 41 8.43 15.49 -8.95
N SER A 42 9.53 15.35 -9.69
CA SER A 42 9.61 14.55 -10.93
C SER A 42 10.12 13.13 -10.69
N GLU A 43 10.68 12.84 -9.52
CA GLU A 43 11.27 11.55 -9.18
C GLU A 43 11.09 11.14 -7.72
N ILE A 44 11.12 9.83 -7.47
CA ILE A 44 11.11 9.23 -6.12
C ILE A 44 12.35 8.34 -5.95
N THR A 45 12.99 8.43 -4.78
CA THR A 45 14.09 7.53 -4.42
C THR A 45 13.52 6.21 -3.88
N LEU A 46 13.91 5.11 -4.52
CA LEU A 46 13.62 3.74 -4.12
C LEU A 46 14.91 3.05 -3.68
N VAL A 47 14.88 2.28 -2.59
CA VAL A 47 16.00 1.46 -2.12
C VAL A 47 15.55 0.03 -1.89
N SER A 48 16.42 -0.94 -2.16
CA SER A 48 16.11 -2.32 -1.77
C SER A 48 16.21 -2.47 -0.25
N SER A 49 15.58 -3.51 0.28
CA SER A 49 15.68 -3.88 1.70
C SER A 49 17.12 -4.12 2.15
N ASP A 50 18.03 -4.54 1.26
CA ASP A 50 19.43 -4.79 1.60
C ASP A 50 20.25 -3.51 1.79
N GLU A 51 19.79 -2.37 1.25
CA GLU A 51 20.48 -1.08 1.33
C GLU A 51 20.20 -0.31 2.63
N ILE A 52 19.18 -0.72 3.41
CA ILE A 52 18.87 -0.08 4.69
C ILE A 52 19.66 -0.75 5.83
N SER A 53 20.10 0.04 6.80
CA SER A 53 20.81 -0.49 7.98
C SER A 53 19.84 -1.20 8.92
N ASP A 54 20.31 -2.23 9.63
CA ASP A 54 19.47 -3.10 10.46
C ASP A 54 18.70 -2.36 11.57
N GLY A 55 19.27 -1.27 12.09
CA GLY A 55 18.67 -0.46 13.16
C GLY A 55 17.86 0.75 12.69
N GLU A 56 17.75 0.99 11.37
CA GLU A 56 16.90 2.07 10.85
C GLU A 56 15.44 1.65 10.95
N TYR A 57 14.57 2.58 11.35
CA TYR A 57 13.13 2.37 11.41
C TYR A 57 12.47 2.82 10.12
N VAL A 58 11.49 2.03 9.66
CA VAL A 58 10.71 2.29 8.45
C VAL A 58 9.23 2.44 8.82
N ALA A 59 8.63 3.53 8.37
CA ALA A 59 7.20 3.77 8.56
C ALA A 59 6.38 2.99 7.51
N MET A 60 5.28 2.36 7.92
CA MET A 60 4.27 1.82 7.00
C MET A 60 3.06 2.72 7.02
N ILE A 61 2.64 3.19 5.83
CA ILE A 61 1.44 4.01 5.65
C ILE A 61 0.56 3.40 4.57
N ALA A 62 -0.75 3.34 4.85
CA ALA A 62 -1.78 2.88 3.93
C ALA A 62 -3.04 3.74 4.03
N GLY A 63 -3.99 3.56 3.11
CA GLY A 63 -5.35 4.06 3.25
C GLY A 63 -6.29 2.94 3.73
N MET A 64 -7.22 3.28 4.61
CA MET A 64 -8.28 2.40 5.10
C MET A 64 -9.65 3.06 4.90
N GLY A 65 -10.62 2.32 4.39
CA GLY A 65 -11.98 2.83 4.22
C GLY A 65 -12.76 2.17 3.10
N SER A 66 -13.83 2.85 2.68
CA SER A 66 -14.71 2.36 1.63
C SER A 66 -14.24 2.79 0.23
N PRO A 67 -14.21 1.88 -0.76
CA PRO A 67 -13.95 2.26 -2.16
C PRO A 67 -14.91 3.32 -2.69
N VAL A 68 -16.16 3.34 -2.23
CA VAL A 68 -17.16 4.34 -2.62
C VAL A 68 -16.76 5.73 -2.13
N ALA A 69 -16.45 5.84 -0.83
CA ALA A 69 -16.03 7.11 -0.25
C ALA A 69 -14.72 7.61 -0.89
N LEU A 70 -13.78 6.70 -1.16
CA LEU A 70 -12.51 7.01 -1.84
C LEU A 70 -12.75 7.64 -3.22
N LYS A 71 -13.71 7.11 -3.98
CA LYS A 71 -14.08 7.63 -5.30
C LYS A 71 -14.72 9.02 -5.22
N GLU A 72 -15.60 9.25 -4.24
CA GLU A 72 -16.36 10.49 -4.09
C GLU A 72 -15.52 11.65 -3.52
N LYS A 73 -14.71 11.37 -2.50
CA LYS A 73 -13.99 12.39 -1.71
C LYS A 73 -12.54 12.59 -2.15
N GLY A 74 -11.97 11.60 -2.85
CA GLY A 74 -10.53 11.52 -3.08
C GLY A 74 -9.78 11.15 -1.80
N PHE A 75 -8.45 11.16 -1.89
CA PHE A 75 -7.56 10.79 -0.80
C PHE A 75 -6.18 11.42 -1.01
N GLY A 76 -5.46 11.67 0.08
CA GLY A 76 -4.08 12.16 0.05
C GLY A 76 -3.69 12.78 1.39
N PRO A 77 -4.35 13.87 1.82
CA PRO A 77 -4.06 14.50 3.12
C PRO A 77 -4.14 13.52 4.29
N GLU A 78 -5.06 12.57 4.24
CA GLU A 78 -5.24 11.52 5.25
C GLU A 78 -3.94 10.72 5.48
N ALA A 79 -3.26 10.30 4.40
CA ALA A 79 -2.01 9.54 4.50
C ALA A 79 -0.85 10.39 5.03
N ILE A 80 -0.79 11.67 4.64
CA ILE A 80 0.19 12.62 5.16
C ILE A 80 -0.01 12.80 6.66
N ASN A 81 -1.25 13.04 7.09
CA ASN A 81 -1.61 13.23 8.48
C ASN A 81 -1.31 11.97 9.31
N ALA A 82 -1.56 10.77 8.76
CA ALA A 82 -1.23 9.51 9.42
C ALA A 82 0.28 9.34 9.61
N PHE A 83 1.09 9.68 8.61
CA PHE A 83 2.54 9.70 8.73
C PHE A 83 3.02 10.70 9.79
N ASP A 84 2.51 11.92 9.77
CA ASP A 84 2.89 12.94 10.75
C ASP A 84 2.51 12.54 12.18
N GLY A 85 1.36 11.87 12.35
CA GLY A 85 0.94 11.31 13.63
C GLY A 85 1.88 10.18 14.10
N LEU A 86 2.31 9.30 13.19
CA LEU A 86 3.25 8.22 13.49
C LEU A 86 4.64 8.78 13.83
N GLN A 87 5.12 9.75 13.05
CA GLN A 87 6.36 10.49 13.30
C GLN A 87 6.32 11.23 14.64
N LYS A 88 5.19 11.84 15.01
CA LYS A 88 5.04 12.49 16.31
C LYS A 88 5.19 11.50 17.48
N LEU A 89 4.54 10.34 17.37
CA LEU A 89 4.60 9.28 18.39
C LEU A 89 6.02 8.74 18.56
N TYR A 90 6.66 8.34 17.47
CA TYR A 90 8.01 7.77 17.50
C TYR A 90 9.09 8.83 17.76
N GLY A 91 8.82 10.10 17.44
CA GLY A 91 9.68 11.23 17.77
C GLY A 91 9.84 11.44 19.28
N TRP A 92 8.85 11.06 20.11
CA TRP A 92 9.01 11.06 21.57
C TRP A 92 10.08 10.07 22.07
N LEU A 93 10.42 9.07 21.25
CA LEU A 93 11.47 8.10 21.50
C LEU A 93 12.79 8.46 20.78
N GLY A 94 12.86 9.64 20.17
CA GLY A 94 14.03 10.10 19.42
C GLY A 94 14.16 9.49 18.02
N VAL A 95 13.11 8.88 17.48
CA VAL A 95 13.11 8.30 16.13
C VAL A 95 12.64 9.34 15.11
N GLU A 96 13.46 9.56 14.09
CA GLU A 96 13.12 10.33 12.89
C GLU A 96 13.10 9.38 11.70
N PHE A 97 11.94 9.23 11.04
CA PHE A 97 11.80 8.33 9.91
C PHE A 97 12.46 8.92 8.67
N LYS A 98 13.44 8.18 8.12
CA LYS A 98 14.02 8.46 6.79
C LYS A 98 13.37 7.61 5.70
N TYR A 99 12.75 6.51 6.11
CA TYR A 99 12.27 5.44 5.25
C TYR A 99 10.78 5.20 5.44
N ILE A 100 10.11 4.88 4.34
CA ILE A 100 8.69 4.54 4.31
C ILE A 100 8.45 3.38 3.34
N MET A 101 7.44 2.55 3.59
CA MET A 101 7.09 1.42 2.72
C MET A 101 5.57 1.20 2.63
N PRO A 102 5.10 0.49 1.60
CA PRO A 102 3.74 -0.03 1.51
C PRO A 102 3.34 -0.98 2.62
N GLY A 103 2.07 -0.86 3.02
CA GLY A 103 1.41 -1.89 3.84
C GLY A 103 1.09 -3.14 3.04
N GLU A 104 0.70 -2.97 1.79
CA GLU A 104 0.35 -4.06 0.88
C GLU A 104 0.61 -3.74 -0.60
N THR A 105 0.61 -4.77 -1.45
CA THR A 105 0.67 -4.59 -2.90
C THR A 105 -0.74 -4.40 -3.48
N GLY A 106 -0.97 -3.23 -4.07
CA GLY A 106 -2.25 -2.80 -4.59
C GLY A 106 -2.14 -1.51 -5.40
N GLY A 107 -3.03 -1.32 -6.38
CA GLY A 107 -2.97 -0.16 -7.27
C GLY A 107 -2.97 1.18 -6.54
N PHE A 108 -3.69 1.26 -5.42
CA PHE A 108 -3.74 2.44 -4.56
C PHE A 108 -2.76 2.34 -3.39
N ASN A 109 -2.80 1.27 -2.60
CA ASN A 109 -2.03 1.20 -1.35
C ASN A 109 -0.51 1.05 -1.54
N THR A 110 -0.04 0.63 -2.73
CA THR A 110 1.39 0.72 -3.08
C THR A 110 1.82 2.17 -3.35
N ILE A 111 0.94 2.99 -3.93
CA ILE A 111 1.26 4.39 -4.27
C ILE A 111 1.08 5.34 -3.07
N THR A 112 0.15 5.05 -2.15
CA THR A 112 -0.10 5.84 -0.93
C THR A 112 1.17 6.26 -0.16
N PRO A 113 2.07 5.34 0.26
CA PRO A 113 3.31 5.72 0.94
C PRO A 113 4.30 6.44 0.03
N ILE A 114 4.30 6.16 -1.29
CA ILE A 114 5.14 6.86 -2.27
C ILE A 114 4.72 8.32 -2.38
N TYR A 115 3.42 8.59 -2.32
CA TYR A 115 2.88 9.95 -2.25
C TYR A 115 3.34 10.68 -0.98
N VAL A 116 3.26 10.02 0.19
CA VAL A 116 3.80 10.58 1.44
C VAL A 116 5.31 10.85 1.31
N ALA A 117 6.06 9.91 0.73
CA ALA A 117 7.50 10.06 0.50
C ALA A 117 7.83 11.28 -0.37
N ALA A 118 7.03 11.53 -1.41
CA ALA A 118 7.18 12.69 -2.28
C ALA A 118 7.06 14.01 -1.50
N VAL A 119 6.02 14.11 -0.67
CA VAL A 119 5.70 15.35 0.06
C VAL A 119 6.64 15.56 1.25
N ARG A 120 7.02 14.49 1.95
CA ARG A 120 7.89 14.52 3.15
C ARG A 120 9.37 14.28 2.84
N LYS A 121 9.74 14.08 1.57
CA LYS A 121 11.12 13.84 1.10
C LYS A 121 11.76 12.60 1.75
N LEU A 122 10.96 11.54 1.92
CA LEU A 122 11.41 10.26 2.45
C LEU A 122 11.96 9.38 1.33
N THR A 123 12.69 8.33 1.73
CA THR A 123 13.13 7.28 0.82
C THR A 123 12.18 6.08 0.90
N VAL A 124 11.70 5.59 -0.25
CA VAL A 124 10.81 4.44 -0.29
C VAL A 124 11.63 3.16 -0.24
N VAL A 125 11.26 2.23 0.65
CA VAL A 125 11.84 0.89 0.71
C VAL A 125 11.02 -0.05 -0.16
N ASP A 126 11.70 -0.83 -0.99
CA ASP A 126 11.09 -1.81 -1.89
C ASP A 126 10.77 -3.12 -1.17
N ALA A 127 9.74 -3.07 -0.32
CA ALA A 127 9.20 -4.23 0.38
C ALA A 127 7.72 -4.02 0.75
N ASP A 128 6.98 -5.12 0.98
CA ASP A 128 5.70 -5.10 1.68
C ASP A 128 5.61 -6.22 2.72
N GLY A 129 4.63 -6.13 3.61
CA GLY A 129 4.36 -7.18 4.59
C GLY A 129 3.20 -8.08 4.21
N THR A 130 2.91 -8.26 2.92
CA THR A 130 1.75 -9.06 2.46
C THR A 130 2.11 -10.09 1.40
N GLY A 131 3.40 -10.19 1.03
CA GLY A 131 3.88 -11.18 0.08
C GLY A 131 3.71 -10.74 -1.37
N GLY A 132 3.72 -9.44 -1.64
CA GLY A 132 3.53 -8.93 -3.00
C GLY A 132 2.11 -9.07 -3.54
N ARG A 133 1.09 -9.08 -2.66
CA ARG A 133 -0.35 -9.12 -2.98
C ARG A 133 -1.15 -8.27 -1.99
N ALA A 134 -2.45 -8.10 -2.22
CA ALA A 134 -3.35 -7.58 -1.19
C ALA A 134 -3.81 -8.71 -0.24
N VAL A 135 -4.21 -8.33 0.96
CA VAL A 135 -4.76 -9.22 1.99
C VAL A 135 -6.13 -8.71 2.44
N PRO A 136 -7.06 -9.58 2.86
CA PRO A 136 -8.39 -9.16 3.29
C PRO A 136 -8.39 -8.42 4.64
N ASP A 137 -7.47 -8.76 5.55
CA ASP A 137 -7.45 -8.30 6.94
C ASP A 137 -6.01 -8.13 7.45
N LEU A 138 -5.85 -7.47 8.60
CA LEU A 138 -4.52 -7.17 9.15
C LEU A 138 -3.78 -8.44 9.65
N GLU A 139 -4.50 -9.50 10.03
CA GLU A 139 -3.93 -10.73 10.57
C GLU A 139 -3.37 -11.68 9.50
N THR A 140 -3.79 -11.54 8.24
CA THR A 140 -3.26 -12.31 7.11
C THR A 140 -1.98 -11.72 6.49
N SER A 141 -1.33 -10.80 7.20
CA SER A 141 -0.06 -10.17 6.84
C SER A 141 1.17 -10.93 7.38
N LEU A 142 2.31 -10.77 6.72
CA LEU A 142 3.63 -11.19 7.22
C LEU A 142 3.99 -10.45 8.52
N TYR A 143 3.52 -9.20 8.69
CA TYR A 143 3.68 -8.46 9.95
C TYR A 143 3.11 -9.25 11.12
N TYR A 144 1.86 -9.72 10.98
CA TYR A 144 1.21 -10.53 12.00
C TYR A 144 1.91 -11.89 12.17
N LEU A 145 2.20 -12.58 11.07
CA LEU A 145 2.84 -13.90 11.09
C LEU A 145 4.18 -13.90 11.84
N TYR A 146 5.00 -12.86 11.65
CA TYR A 146 6.32 -12.73 12.27
C TYR A 146 6.33 -11.89 13.54
N GLY A 147 5.15 -11.58 14.11
CA GLY A 147 5.04 -10.93 15.42
C GLY A 147 5.47 -9.46 15.45
N THR A 148 5.30 -8.73 14.35
CA THR A 148 5.43 -7.26 14.32
C THR A 148 4.18 -6.63 14.96
N PRO A 149 4.32 -5.81 16.03
CA PRO A 149 3.21 -5.14 16.67
C PRO A 149 2.33 -4.31 15.74
N THR A 150 1.02 -4.56 15.76
CA THR A 150 0.01 -3.71 15.09
C THR A 150 -0.38 -2.50 15.93
N SER A 151 -0.25 -2.58 17.26
CA SER A 151 -0.41 -1.41 18.14
C SER A 151 0.96 -0.94 18.66
N PRO A 152 1.21 0.38 18.72
CA PRO A 152 0.28 1.45 18.40
C PRO A 152 -0.04 1.59 16.92
N PHE A 153 -1.25 2.05 16.63
CA PHE A 153 -1.65 2.49 15.30
C PHE A 153 -2.19 3.93 15.34
N ILE A 154 -2.06 4.61 14.21
CA ILE A 154 -2.54 5.97 13.96
C ILE A 154 -3.61 5.90 12.88
N LEU A 155 -4.71 6.58 13.12
CA LEU A 155 -5.72 6.88 12.11
C LEU A 155 -5.84 8.39 11.96
N ALA A 156 -5.89 8.85 10.73
CA ALA A 156 -5.99 10.27 10.42
C ALA A 156 -7.05 10.53 9.35
N ASP A 157 -7.87 11.55 9.57
CA ASP A 157 -8.75 12.07 8.52
C ASP A 157 -8.06 13.18 7.69
N ARG A 158 -8.82 13.74 6.75
CA ARG A 158 -8.35 14.79 5.86
C ARG A 158 -8.05 16.10 6.59
N GLU A 159 -8.84 16.41 7.61
CA GLU A 159 -8.78 17.67 8.36
C GLU A 159 -7.64 17.68 9.40
N GLY A 160 -6.97 16.54 9.58
CA GLY A 160 -5.84 16.38 10.49
C GLY A 160 -6.24 15.93 11.89
N ASN A 161 -7.47 15.46 12.09
CA ASN A 161 -7.85 14.79 13.32
C ASN A 161 -7.11 13.46 13.41
N LEU A 162 -6.51 13.18 14.57
CA LEU A 162 -5.72 11.97 14.81
C LEU A 162 -6.34 11.14 15.93
N VAL A 163 -6.46 9.85 15.70
CA VAL A 163 -6.74 8.85 16.74
C VAL A 163 -5.56 7.92 16.83
N MET A 164 -5.02 7.77 18.05
CA MET A 164 -3.98 6.80 18.37
C MET A 164 -4.60 5.65 19.16
N GLY A 165 -4.43 4.43 18.68
CA GLY A 165 -4.95 3.23 19.31
C GLY A 165 -3.86 2.42 19.99
N TRP A 166 -4.13 1.95 21.22
CA TRP A 166 -3.33 0.96 21.94
C TRP A 166 -4.22 -0.19 22.37
N THR A 167 -3.80 -1.42 22.10
CA THR A 167 -4.52 -2.62 22.53
C THR A 167 -3.79 -3.28 23.69
N LYS A 168 -4.51 -4.09 24.47
CA LYS A 168 -3.92 -4.86 25.58
C LYS A 168 -2.81 -5.79 25.10
N ASN A 169 -3.04 -6.47 23.98
CA ASN A 169 -2.03 -7.26 23.27
C ASN A 169 -1.68 -6.52 21.97
N PRO A 170 -0.44 -6.01 21.81
CA PRO A 170 -0.05 -5.26 20.63
C PRO A 170 0.00 -6.12 19.35
N LEU A 171 -0.02 -7.45 19.49
CA LEU A 171 -0.08 -8.42 18.39
C LEU A 171 -1.52 -8.80 18.01
N ASP A 172 -2.54 -8.29 18.70
CA ASP A 172 -3.94 -8.57 18.38
C ASP A 172 -4.41 -7.70 17.20
N ALA A 173 -3.97 -8.09 15.99
CA ALA A 173 -4.34 -7.41 14.75
C ALA A 173 -5.86 -7.37 14.50
N PRO A 174 -6.65 -8.43 14.78
CA PRO A 174 -8.11 -8.37 14.64
C PRO A 174 -8.75 -7.29 15.53
N MET A 175 -8.30 -7.16 16.78
CA MET A 175 -8.80 -6.09 17.66
C MET A 175 -8.38 -4.70 17.17
N CYS A 176 -7.14 -4.55 16.72
CA CYS A 176 -6.66 -3.28 16.13
C CYS A 176 -7.51 -2.89 14.91
N GLU A 177 -7.74 -3.83 13.98
CA GLU A 177 -8.55 -3.61 12.80
C GLU A 177 -10.00 -3.26 13.14
N ASN A 178 -10.59 -3.99 14.09
CA ASN A 178 -11.95 -3.74 14.54
C ASN A 178 -12.10 -2.30 15.08
N VAL A 179 -11.22 -1.86 15.97
CA VAL A 179 -11.23 -0.48 16.48
C VAL A 179 -11.00 0.51 15.33
N ALA A 180 -10.03 0.22 14.46
CA ALA A 180 -9.69 1.12 13.37
C ALA A 180 -10.84 1.35 12.40
N ARG A 181 -11.53 0.28 12.00
CA ARG A 181 -12.69 0.35 11.10
C ARG A 181 -13.84 1.15 11.72
N HIS A 182 -14.06 1.09 13.04
CA HIS A 182 -15.07 1.91 13.70
C HIS A 182 -14.70 3.40 13.74
N VAL A 183 -13.43 3.73 13.96
CA VAL A 183 -12.95 5.12 13.89
C VAL A 183 -13.08 5.66 12.46
N VAL A 184 -12.78 4.85 11.45
CA VAL A 184 -12.94 5.22 10.03
C VAL A 184 -14.38 5.60 9.70
N VAL A 185 -15.40 4.99 10.34
CA VAL A 185 -16.80 5.43 10.20
C VAL A 185 -16.97 6.88 10.67
N SER A 186 -16.40 7.23 11.84
CA SER A 186 -16.45 8.59 12.36
C SER A 186 -15.72 9.60 11.47
N PHE A 187 -14.70 9.17 10.73
CA PHE A 187 -13.99 9.98 9.74
C PHE A 187 -14.68 10.04 8.37
N GLY A 188 -15.90 9.53 8.26
CA GLY A 188 -16.67 9.55 7.03
C GLY A 188 -16.20 8.50 6.03
N MET A 189 -15.84 7.31 6.51
CA MET A 189 -15.48 6.13 5.74
C MET A 189 -14.12 6.16 5.04
N LEU A 190 -13.22 7.08 5.41
CA LEU A 190 -11.83 7.14 4.93
C LEU A 190 -10.89 7.59 6.03
N ALA A 191 -9.74 6.95 6.13
CA ALA A 191 -8.62 7.38 6.96
C ALA A 191 -7.28 6.94 6.36
N GLY A 192 -6.22 7.67 6.68
CA GLY A 192 -4.85 7.19 6.58
C GLY A 192 -4.56 6.32 7.80
N LEU A 193 -3.83 5.23 7.58
CA LEU A 193 -3.40 4.29 8.62
C LEU A 193 -1.88 4.30 8.70
N GLY A 194 -1.34 4.50 9.90
CA GLY A 194 0.07 4.27 10.22
C GLY A 194 0.21 3.22 11.31
N THR A 195 0.97 2.16 11.06
CA THR A 195 1.27 1.09 12.01
C THR A 195 2.54 0.34 11.57
N TRP A 196 2.84 -0.83 12.12
CA TRP A 196 3.89 -1.75 11.71
C TRP A 196 5.23 -1.08 11.39
N VAL A 197 5.66 -0.21 12.32
CA VAL A 197 7.02 0.31 12.27
C VAL A 197 7.98 -0.86 12.45
N ALA A 198 8.78 -1.09 11.41
CA ALA A 198 9.71 -2.20 11.34
C ALA A 198 11.14 -1.69 11.25
N THR A 199 12.08 -2.45 11.81
CA THR A 199 13.51 -2.19 11.62
C THR A 199 14.00 -2.75 10.29
N GLY A 200 15.13 -2.24 9.79
CA GLY A 200 15.76 -2.79 8.59
C GLY A 200 16.06 -4.29 8.71
N TYR A 201 16.42 -4.77 9.91
CA TYR A 201 16.59 -6.21 10.16
C TYR A 201 15.28 -7.00 9.96
N GLN A 202 14.17 -6.52 10.52
CA GLN A 202 12.87 -7.18 10.37
C GLN A 202 12.43 -7.22 8.91
N ILE A 203 12.64 -6.14 8.16
CA ILE A 203 12.28 -6.07 6.74
C ILE A 203 13.05 -7.11 5.94
N LYS A 204 14.38 -7.19 6.10
CA LYS A 204 15.23 -8.17 5.39
C LYS A 204 14.90 -9.61 5.74
N THR A 205 14.45 -9.85 6.97
CA THR A 205 14.27 -11.21 7.50
C THR A 205 12.86 -11.75 7.23
N TYR A 206 11.84 -10.88 7.25
CA TYR A 206 10.44 -11.31 7.38
C TYR A 206 9.51 -10.80 6.27
N LEU A 207 9.88 -9.72 5.57
CA LEU A 207 8.99 -9.07 4.61
C LEU A 207 9.37 -9.45 3.17
N GLU A 208 8.43 -9.25 2.24
CA GLU A 208 8.65 -9.58 0.83
C GLU A 208 9.40 -8.44 0.14
N PRO A 209 10.60 -8.69 -0.43
CA PRO A 209 11.38 -7.65 -1.09
C PRO A 209 10.94 -7.45 -2.54
N ASN A 210 11.35 -6.33 -3.15
CA ASN A 210 11.24 -6.05 -4.58
C ASN A 210 9.81 -5.98 -5.14
N VAL A 211 8.82 -5.74 -4.27
CA VAL A 211 7.39 -5.69 -4.66
C VAL A 211 7.11 -4.52 -5.62
N ILE A 212 7.71 -3.34 -5.38
CA ILE A 212 7.57 -2.15 -6.23
C ILE A 212 8.30 -2.37 -7.56
N ALA A 213 9.53 -2.89 -7.54
CA ALA A 213 10.25 -3.22 -8.76
C ALA A 213 9.50 -4.26 -9.61
N ARG A 214 8.89 -5.27 -8.98
CA ARG A 214 8.08 -6.27 -9.67
C ARG A 214 6.80 -5.66 -10.25
N SER A 215 6.12 -4.80 -9.50
CA SER A 215 4.96 -4.04 -9.99
C SER A 215 5.31 -3.18 -11.20
N GLU A 216 6.42 -2.43 -11.16
CA GLU A 216 6.88 -1.63 -12.30
C GLU A 216 7.10 -2.50 -13.54
N MET A 217 7.82 -3.63 -13.39
CA MET A 217 8.11 -4.55 -14.49
C MET A 217 6.82 -5.06 -15.16
N ILE A 218 5.83 -5.45 -14.35
CA ILE A 218 4.54 -5.94 -14.84
C ILE A 218 3.76 -4.82 -15.54
N GLY A 219 3.66 -3.64 -14.93
CA GLY A 219 2.95 -2.51 -15.52
C GLY A 219 3.56 -2.06 -16.84
N LYS A 220 4.89 -2.01 -16.91
CA LYS A 220 5.63 -1.71 -18.15
C LYS A 220 5.38 -2.77 -19.22
N THR A 221 5.33 -4.05 -18.83
CA THR A 221 5.02 -5.16 -19.74
C THR A 221 3.61 -5.00 -20.31
N LEU A 222 2.61 -4.72 -19.46
CA LEU A 222 1.23 -4.47 -19.87
C LEU A 222 1.11 -3.29 -20.83
N ARG A 223 1.74 -2.17 -20.51
CA ARG A 223 1.74 -0.96 -21.33
C ARG A 223 2.34 -1.22 -22.71
N LYS A 224 3.53 -1.83 -22.76
CA LYS A 224 4.18 -2.18 -24.04
C LYS A 224 3.37 -3.17 -24.86
N ALA A 225 2.80 -4.20 -24.22
CA ALA A 225 1.94 -5.15 -24.92
C ALA A 225 0.77 -4.45 -25.59
N LYS A 226 0.13 -3.50 -24.89
CA LYS A 226 -0.95 -2.68 -25.44
C LYS A 226 -0.47 -1.80 -26.61
N ASP A 227 0.64 -1.08 -26.43
CA ASP A 227 1.20 -0.18 -27.45
C ASP A 227 1.61 -0.92 -28.73
N GLU A 228 2.06 -2.17 -28.60
CA GLU A 228 2.49 -3.04 -29.69
C GLU A 228 1.36 -3.93 -30.25
N GLY A 229 0.14 -3.84 -29.71
CA GLY A 229 -1.01 -4.67 -30.13
C GLY A 229 -0.85 -6.17 -29.81
N LYS A 230 -0.02 -6.53 -28.83
CA LYS A 230 0.17 -7.89 -28.34
C LYS A 230 -0.86 -8.26 -27.28
N SER A 231 -1.05 -9.56 -27.06
CA SER A 231 -1.91 -10.04 -25.97
C SER A 231 -1.29 -9.74 -24.60
N PRO A 232 -1.92 -8.90 -23.75
CA PRO A 232 -1.34 -8.55 -22.45
C PRO A 232 -1.22 -9.78 -21.53
N ALA A 233 -2.19 -10.69 -21.58
CA ALA A 233 -2.17 -11.93 -20.79
C ALA A 233 -0.97 -12.82 -21.17
N ALA A 234 -0.72 -13.03 -22.46
CA ALA A 234 0.40 -13.85 -22.93
C ALA A 234 1.77 -13.25 -22.54
N GLU A 235 1.91 -11.93 -22.69
CA GLU A 235 3.15 -11.23 -22.33
C GLU A 235 3.41 -11.28 -20.82
N ILE A 236 2.38 -11.12 -19.98
CA ILE A 236 2.53 -11.29 -18.53
C ILE A 236 2.92 -12.72 -18.18
N VAL A 237 2.20 -13.72 -18.69
CA VAL A 237 2.45 -15.14 -18.39
C VAL A 237 3.92 -15.47 -18.65
N LYS A 238 4.45 -15.00 -19.78
CA LYS A 238 5.87 -15.12 -20.12
C LYS A 238 6.78 -14.34 -19.15
N ALA A 239 6.44 -13.09 -18.83
CA ALA A 239 7.26 -12.22 -18.00
C ALA A 239 7.38 -12.70 -16.54
N VAL A 240 6.32 -13.29 -15.99
CA VAL A 240 6.29 -13.77 -14.59
C VAL A 240 6.51 -15.28 -14.46
N ASN A 241 6.73 -15.98 -15.58
CA ASN A 241 6.76 -17.45 -15.65
C ASN A 241 5.53 -18.09 -14.97
N GLY A 242 4.35 -17.52 -15.26
CA GLY A 242 3.08 -17.91 -14.66
C GLY A 242 2.30 -18.90 -15.50
N TYR A 243 1.02 -19.08 -15.15
CA TYR A 243 0.08 -19.94 -15.86
C TYR A 243 -1.21 -19.18 -16.15
N GLU A 244 -1.76 -19.38 -17.34
CA GLU A 244 -3.14 -18.97 -17.65
C GLU A 244 -4.09 -20.08 -17.16
N LEU A 245 -4.87 -19.78 -16.13
CA LEU A 245 -5.79 -20.77 -15.54
C LEU A 245 -7.08 -20.90 -16.36
N ILE A 246 -7.67 -19.77 -16.77
CA ILE A 246 -8.96 -19.70 -17.46
C ILE A 246 -8.93 -18.52 -18.45
N ARG A 247 -9.55 -18.70 -19.61
CA ARG A 247 -9.83 -17.65 -20.59
C ARG A 247 -11.31 -17.64 -20.93
N GLY A 248 -11.92 -16.47 -20.91
CA GLY A 248 -13.33 -16.29 -21.23
C GLY A 248 -13.74 -14.82 -21.29
N GLU A 249 -15.04 -14.61 -21.46
CA GLU A 249 -15.66 -13.29 -21.43
C GLU A 249 -16.41 -13.13 -20.10
N ILE A 250 -16.28 -11.96 -19.46
CA ILE A 250 -17.03 -11.64 -18.25
C ILE A 250 -18.46 -11.30 -18.67
N THR A 251 -19.40 -12.14 -18.29
CA THR A 251 -20.84 -11.99 -18.60
C THR A 251 -21.61 -11.33 -17.46
N ARG A 252 -21.11 -11.45 -16.22
CA ARG A 252 -21.76 -10.87 -15.04
C ARG A 252 -20.75 -10.49 -13.95
N ILE A 253 -21.02 -9.38 -13.27
CA ILE A 253 -20.28 -8.94 -12.09
C ILE A 253 -21.28 -8.72 -10.96
N GLU A 254 -21.04 -9.33 -9.80
CA GLU A 254 -21.83 -9.16 -8.58
C GLU A 254 -20.93 -8.63 -7.46
N THR A 255 -21.41 -7.62 -6.72
CA THR A 255 -20.73 -7.10 -5.53
C THR A 255 -21.66 -7.05 -4.33
N LYS A 256 -21.15 -7.37 -3.14
CA LYS A 256 -21.89 -7.30 -1.88
C LYS A 256 -20.97 -6.89 -0.74
N THR A 257 -21.38 -5.91 0.05
CA THR A 257 -20.68 -5.53 1.28
C THR A 257 -21.29 -6.26 2.48
N VAL A 258 -20.48 -6.90 3.31
CA VAL A 258 -20.88 -7.58 4.56
C VAL A 258 -19.89 -7.23 5.67
N ALA A 259 -20.38 -6.70 6.79
CA ALA A 259 -19.56 -6.34 7.97
C ALA A 259 -18.33 -5.46 7.68
N GLY A 260 -18.43 -4.57 6.68
CA GLY A 260 -17.33 -3.66 6.29
C GLY A 260 -16.33 -4.24 5.28
N PHE A 261 -16.58 -5.44 4.76
CA PHE A 261 -15.80 -6.08 3.70
C PHE A 261 -16.62 -6.18 2.41
N ASP A 262 -15.96 -5.94 1.27
CA ASP A 262 -16.56 -6.07 -0.05
C ASP A 262 -16.24 -7.45 -0.67
N PHE A 263 -17.29 -8.16 -1.09
CA PHE A 263 -17.20 -9.43 -1.78
C PHE A 263 -17.59 -9.24 -3.24
N GLY A 264 -16.74 -9.71 -4.15
CA GLY A 264 -16.97 -9.67 -5.59
C GLY A 264 -17.02 -11.05 -6.21
N ARG A 265 -17.94 -11.26 -7.16
CA ARG A 265 -17.98 -12.46 -8.02
C ARG A 265 -18.04 -12.03 -9.48
N THR A 266 -17.12 -12.54 -10.28
CA THR A 266 -17.15 -12.46 -11.75
C THR A 266 -17.57 -13.81 -12.32
N VAL A 267 -18.45 -13.79 -13.33
CA VAL A 267 -18.91 -14.97 -14.08
C VAL A 267 -18.55 -14.83 -15.55
#